data_AF-A0A0D2IRY9-F1
#
_entry.id   AF-A0A0D2IRY9-F1
#
_cell.length_a   1.000
_cell.length_b   1.000
_cell.length_c   1.000
_cell.angle_alpha   90.00
_cell.angle_beta   90.00
_cell.angle_gamma   90.00
#
_symmetry.space_group_name_H-M   'P 1'
#
loop_
_entity.id
_entity.type
_entity.pdbx_description
1 polymer ?
#
loop_
_entity_poly.entity_id
_entity_poly.type
_entity_poly.pdbx_seq_one_letter_code
_entity_poly.pdbx_strand_id
1 'polypeptide(L)'
;MKFPWTQAITCALALCNGSFARPLTSDSGAVSKRADPSKVGYLGVYWTTADESVYFALTDNANPTAFQAINGGNAIVSPTLGTKAVRDVSIIPADGKWYIIGTDLNIDETTWDASTRTGSRGILVWESTDLITWTNERLVVVEGDTAGMVWAPDAIFDAAQNQFLVHWASKFYAEDDPEHTGDATTNVVLRYAYTSDFETFSEPATYIDKGDTGVLDLSFLQVDDNTFVRYYGDNAAGGIVAEVSTSGLFGTWERPTDVIATNYEGPYPYWDNEVDGTAYLLSDLVGGSAGLRAFVTTDVTSGTFTQDTSVDISFMRHGSVLPVTQDQYDALSAL
;
A
#
# COMPACT_ATOMS: atom_id res chain seq x y z
N MET A 1 69.35 -29.08 -34.13
CA MET A 1 69.14 -29.49 -32.73
C MET A 1 67.68 -29.22 -32.37
N LYS A 2 66.98 -30.26 -31.90
CA LYS A 2 65.74 -30.30 -31.08
C LYS A 2 64.46 -29.57 -31.59
N PHE A 3 63.47 -30.38 -31.99
CA PHE A 3 62.02 -30.20 -31.71
C PHE A 3 61.73 -30.47 -30.21
N PRO A 4 60.47 -30.43 -29.69
CA PRO A 4 59.22 -29.69 -30.00
C PRO A 4 58.78 -28.79 -28.79
N TRP A 5 57.57 -28.21 -28.65
CA TRP A 5 56.34 -28.78 -28.04
C TRP A 5 55.16 -27.79 -28.17
N THR A 6 53.98 -28.36 -28.40
CA THR A 6 52.64 -27.79 -28.35
C THR A 6 52.21 -27.34 -26.95
N GLN A 7 51.47 -26.23 -26.85
CA GLN A 7 50.50 -26.00 -25.78
C GLN A 7 49.17 -25.56 -26.39
N ALA A 8 48.16 -26.43 -26.21
CA ALA A 8 46.77 -26.14 -26.45
C ALA A 8 46.25 -25.26 -25.31
N ILE A 9 45.59 -24.16 -25.64
CA ILE A 9 44.81 -23.38 -24.67
C ILE A 9 43.42 -24.00 -24.63
N THR A 10 43.13 -24.70 -23.54
CA THR A 10 41.79 -25.19 -23.21
C THR A 10 40.98 -24.01 -22.67
N CYS A 11 40.03 -23.49 -23.45
CA CYS A 11 38.99 -22.62 -22.92
C CYS A 11 38.05 -23.45 -22.04
N ALA A 12 38.12 -23.26 -20.72
CA ALA A 12 37.08 -23.73 -19.81
C ALA A 12 35.84 -22.85 -20.01
N LEU A 13 34.80 -23.39 -20.65
CA LEU A 13 33.46 -22.83 -20.59
C LEU A 13 32.93 -23.02 -19.16
N ALA A 14 32.87 -21.93 -18.40
CA ALA A 14 32.06 -21.88 -17.19
C ALA A 14 30.59 -21.96 -17.63
N LEU A 15 29.95 -23.10 -17.36
CA LEU A 15 28.51 -23.25 -17.42
C LEU A 15 27.92 -22.44 -16.25
N CYS A 16 27.54 -21.19 -16.50
CA CYS A 16 26.57 -20.52 -15.65
C CYS A 16 25.26 -21.29 -15.78
N ASN A 17 24.89 -22.02 -14.73
CA ASN A 17 23.51 -22.45 -14.52
C ASN A 17 22.68 -21.20 -14.25
N GLY A 18 22.32 -20.49 -15.31
CA GLY A 18 21.23 -19.54 -15.27
C GLY A 18 19.96 -20.32 -15.01
N SER A 19 19.45 -20.22 -13.79
CA SER A 19 18.08 -20.58 -13.45
C SER A 19 17.19 -19.68 -14.30
N PHE A 20 16.87 -20.11 -15.52
CA PHE A 20 15.82 -19.47 -16.31
C PHE A 20 14.53 -19.65 -15.54
N ALA A 21 14.04 -18.58 -14.92
CA ALA A 21 12.67 -18.50 -14.46
C ALA A 21 11.79 -18.87 -15.65
N ARG A 22 11.06 -19.98 -15.52
CA ARG A 22 10.05 -20.34 -16.51
C ARG A 22 8.97 -19.27 -16.41
N PRO A 23 8.56 -18.64 -17.52
CA PRO A 23 7.38 -17.80 -17.49
C PRO A 23 6.23 -18.69 -17.02
N LEU A 24 5.53 -18.26 -15.96
CA LEU A 24 4.22 -18.81 -15.65
C LEU A 24 3.41 -18.67 -16.94
N THR A 25 3.05 -19.82 -17.51
CA THR A 25 2.07 -19.89 -18.57
C THR A 25 0.82 -19.20 -18.06
N SER A 26 0.53 -18.02 -18.60
CA SER A 26 -0.77 -17.41 -18.44
C SER A 26 -1.77 -18.41 -19.01
N ASP A 27 -2.60 -18.96 -18.13
CA ASP A 27 -3.72 -19.78 -18.56
C ASP A 27 -4.74 -18.81 -19.15
N SER A 28 -4.54 -18.47 -20.43
CA SER A 28 -5.43 -17.68 -21.23
C SER A 28 -6.67 -18.52 -21.54
N GLY A 29 -7.62 -18.54 -20.60
CA GLY A 29 -8.87 -19.26 -20.71
C GLY A 29 -9.91 -18.70 -19.75
N ALA A 30 -10.69 -17.72 -20.23
CA ALA A 30 -11.77 -17.01 -19.53
C ALA A 30 -11.32 -16.12 -18.35
N VAL A 31 -11.23 -14.82 -18.60
CA VAL A 31 -11.01 -13.77 -17.58
C VAL A 31 -12.24 -13.74 -16.67
N SER A 32 -12.15 -14.34 -15.49
CA SER A 32 -13.21 -14.33 -14.47
C SER A 32 -12.92 -13.28 -13.41
N LYS A 33 -13.91 -12.42 -13.17
CA LYS A 33 -14.15 -11.63 -11.97
C LYS A 33 -13.90 -12.48 -10.70
N ARG A 34 -13.19 -11.98 -9.68
CA ARG A 34 -12.59 -12.85 -8.66
C ARG A 34 -13.14 -12.64 -7.25
N ALA A 35 -14.24 -13.34 -6.98
CA ALA A 35 -14.30 -14.17 -5.78
C ALA A 35 -13.19 -15.25 -5.87
N ASP A 36 -12.36 -15.39 -4.84
CA ASP A 36 -11.30 -16.42 -4.76
C ASP A 36 -11.70 -17.48 -3.72
N PRO A 37 -12.23 -18.64 -4.15
CA PRO A 37 -12.69 -19.67 -3.23
C PRO A 37 -11.55 -20.38 -2.48
N SER A 38 -10.28 -20.09 -2.78
CA SER A 38 -9.13 -20.58 -2.00
C SER A 38 -8.88 -19.75 -0.73
N LYS A 39 -9.57 -18.62 -0.59
CA LYS A 39 -9.44 -17.69 0.54
C LYS A 39 -10.59 -17.89 1.52
N VAL A 40 -10.26 -17.89 2.80
CA VAL A 40 -11.20 -18.23 3.89
C VAL A 40 -11.49 -17.06 4.83
N GLY A 41 -10.78 -15.95 4.62
CA GLY A 41 -10.91 -14.75 5.42
C GLY A 41 -9.91 -13.69 5.00
N TYR A 42 -9.73 -12.71 5.87
CA TYR A 42 -8.91 -11.53 5.62
C TYR A 42 -8.08 -11.19 6.84
N LEU A 43 -6.83 -10.81 6.58
CA LEU A 43 -5.92 -10.16 7.51
C LEU A 43 -6.05 -8.65 7.33
N GLY A 44 -6.50 -7.95 8.37
CA GLY A 44 -6.39 -6.51 8.48
C GLY A 44 -5.07 -6.13 9.14
N VAL A 45 -4.30 -5.25 8.52
CA VAL A 45 -3.07 -4.66 9.05
C VAL A 45 -3.33 -3.21 9.34
N TYR A 46 -3.13 -2.78 10.58
CA TYR A 46 -3.50 -1.44 11.03
C TYR A 46 -2.50 -0.92 12.07
N TRP A 47 -2.62 0.36 12.42
CA TRP A 47 -1.88 0.96 13.54
C TRP A 47 -2.85 1.51 14.58
N THR A 48 -2.35 1.81 15.78
CA THR A 48 -3.13 2.47 16.83
C THR A 48 -2.45 3.74 17.30
N THR A 49 -3.24 4.70 17.80
CA THR A 49 -2.70 5.93 18.40
C THR A 49 -2.09 5.72 19.79
N ALA A 50 -2.17 4.52 20.37
CA ALA A 50 -1.72 4.27 21.74
C ALA A 50 -0.19 4.17 21.82
N ASP A 51 0.42 3.52 20.83
CA ASP A 51 1.87 3.27 20.76
C ASP A 51 2.43 3.31 19.33
N GLU A 52 1.63 3.78 18.36
CA GLU A 52 2.01 4.00 16.96
C GLU A 52 2.84 2.83 16.39
N SER A 53 2.33 1.62 16.59
CA SER A 53 2.92 0.34 16.16
C SER A 53 1.99 -0.41 15.21
N VAL A 54 2.47 -1.49 14.58
CA VAL A 54 1.68 -2.30 13.65
C VAL A 54 0.94 -3.42 14.38
N TYR A 55 -0.33 -3.60 14.05
CA TYR A 55 -1.24 -4.59 14.64
C TYR A 55 -1.97 -5.36 13.55
N PHE A 56 -2.42 -6.56 13.92
CA PHE A 56 -3.23 -7.43 13.06
C PHE A 56 -4.61 -7.68 13.64
N ALA A 57 -5.58 -7.84 12.72
CA ALA A 57 -6.91 -8.33 13.00
C ALA A 57 -7.32 -9.35 11.93
N LEU A 58 -8.18 -10.30 12.29
CA LEU A 58 -8.74 -11.28 11.35
C LEU A 58 -10.25 -11.14 11.25
N THR A 59 -10.77 -11.49 10.08
CA THR A 59 -12.17 -11.84 9.91
C THR A 59 -12.32 -12.98 8.91
N ASP A 60 -13.43 -13.71 8.98
CA ASP A 60 -13.78 -14.78 8.06
C ASP A 60 -14.67 -14.28 6.90
N ASN A 61 -14.94 -15.15 5.92
CA ASN A 61 -15.83 -14.82 4.81
C ASN A 61 -17.29 -14.64 5.22
N ALA A 62 -17.72 -15.15 6.37
CA ALA A 62 -19.11 -15.00 6.81
C ALA A 62 -19.40 -13.55 7.25
N ASN A 63 -18.40 -12.84 7.75
CA ASN A 63 -18.50 -11.44 8.14
C ASN A 63 -17.26 -10.64 7.68
N PRO A 64 -17.10 -10.39 6.37
CA PRO A 64 -15.85 -9.89 5.77
C PRO A 64 -15.42 -8.49 6.24
N THR A 65 -16.27 -7.77 6.98
CA THR A 65 -16.00 -6.45 7.57
C THR A 65 -15.83 -6.48 9.10
N ALA A 66 -16.09 -7.61 9.76
CA ALA A 66 -16.13 -7.74 11.22
C ALA A 66 -14.77 -8.15 11.82
N PHE A 67 -13.74 -7.33 11.59
CA PHE A 67 -12.38 -7.59 12.07
C PHE A 67 -12.28 -7.71 13.60
N GLN A 68 -11.52 -8.70 14.06
CA GLN A 68 -11.19 -8.94 15.46
C GLN A 68 -9.68 -8.91 15.66
N ALA A 69 -9.20 -8.11 16.61
CA ALA A 69 -7.77 -8.06 16.95
C ALA A 69 -7.24 -9.45 17.35
N ILE A 70 -6.06 -9.80 16.87
CA ILE A 70 -5.35 -11.06 17.18
C ILE A 70 -4.08 -10.79 18.02
N ASN A 71 -3.23 -11.79 18.26
CA ASN A 71 -1.99 -11.66 19.04
C ASN A 71 -2.24 -11.13 20.47
N GLY A 72 -3.39 -11.48 21.04
CA GLY A 72 -3.84 -10.97 22.33
C GLY A 72 -4.02 -9.44 22.39
N GLY A 73 -4.14 -8.77 21.24
CA GLY A 73 -4.19 -7.31 21.15
C GLY A 73 -2.84 -6.61 21.29
N ASN A 74 -1.72 -7.33 21.19
CA ASN A 74 -0.38 -6.76 21.24
C ASN A 74 0.14 -6.42 19.83
N ALA A 75 1.04 -5.44 19.75
CA ALA A 75 1.71 -5.08 18.51
C ALA A 75 2.47 -6.27 17.91
N ILE A 76 2.47 -6.35 16.58
CA ILE A 76 3.22 -7.31 15.77
C ILE A 76 4.66 -6.82 15.62
N VAL A 77 4.83 -5.55 15.25
CA VAL A 77 6.12 -4.86 15.19
C VAL A 77 5.96 -3.40 15.61
N SER A 78 6.98 -2.88 16.27
CA SER A 78 7.11 -1.46 16.62
C SER A 78 8.38 -0.90 15.97
N PRO A 79 8.32 0.29 15.36
CA PRO A 79 9.50 0.89 14.74
C PRO A 79 10.57 1.27 15.76
N THR A 80 11.81 0.97 15.43
CA THR A 80 13.01 1.36 16.17
C THR A 80 13.83 2.43 15.44
N LEU A 81 13.56 2.64 14.15
CA LEU A 81 14.16 3.65 13.29
C LEU A 81 13.26 4.90 13.16
N GLY A 82 13.80 5.94 12.51
CA GLY A 82 13.05 7.17 12.20
C GLY A 82 12.53 7.88 13.44
N THR A 83 11.25 8.27 13.39
CA THR A 83 10.53 8.88 14.51
C THR A 83 10.11 7.86 15.58
N LYS A 84 10.39 6.56 15.36
CA LYS A 84 9.99 5.45 16.25
C LYS A 84 8.48 5.38 16.46
N ALA A 85 7.74 5.72 15.41
CA ALA A 85 6.30 5.63 15.32
C ALA A 85 5.91 5.34 13.87
N VAL A 86 4.88 4.53 13.66
CA VAL A 86 4.37 4.19 12.34
C VAL A 86 2.89 4.49 12.24
N ARG A 87 2.49 5.01 11.08
CA ARG A 87 1.10 5.28 10.71
C ARG A 87 0.84 4.75 9.30
N ASP A 88 -0.43 4.66 8.93
CA ASP A 88 -0.93 4.41 7.58
C ASP A 88 -0.23 3.21 6.91
N VAL A 89 -0.54 2.01 7.41
CA VAL A 89 0.25 0.80 7.15
C VAL A 89 -0.33 -0.07 6.04
N SER A 90 0.53 -0.46 5.10
CA SER A 90 0.15 -1.30 3.95
C SER A 90 0.90 -2.63 3.91
N ILE A 91 0.16 -3.73 3.77
CA ILE A 91 0.72 -5.07 3.55
C ILE A 91 0.76 -5.40 2.05
N ILE A 92 1.95 -5.66 1.54
CA ILE A 92 2.18 -5.92 0.13
C ILE A 92 2.60 -7.37 -0.08
N PRO A 93 1.76 -8.23 -0.68
CA PRO A 93 2.17 -9.57 -1.06
C PRO A 93 3.15 -9.51 -2.24
N ALA A 94 4.24 -10.28 -2.13
CA ALA A 94 5.21 -10.51 -3.17
C ALA A 94 5.45 -12.02 -3.34
N ASP A 95 6.23 -12.42 -4.35
CA ASP A 95 6.52 -13.84 -4.57
C ASP A 95 7.30 -14.44 -3.38
N GLY A 96 6.63 -15.34 -2.64
CA GLY A 96 7.20 -16.05 -1.49
C GLY A 96 7.44 -15.21 -0.23
N LYS A 97 6.99 -13.95 -0.17
CA LYS A 97 7.13 -13.08 1.01
C LYS A 97 6.09 -11.96 1.04
N TRP A 98 6.05 -11.23 2.14
CA TRP A 98 5.22 -10.05 2.33
C TRP A 98 6.07 -8.91 2.85
N TYR A 99 5.71 -7.70 2.46
CA TYR A 99 6.23 -6.48 3.04
C TYR A 99 5.14 -5.78 3.85
N ILE A 100 5.52 -5.10 4.92
CA ILE A 100 4.71 -4.05 5.54
C ILE A 100 5.45 -2.75 5.31
N ILE A 101 4.76 -1.76 4.78
CA ILE A 101 5.25 -0.40 4.64
C ILE A 101 4.38 0.57 5.44
N GLY A 102 4.94 1.69 5.87
CA GLY A 102 4.18 2.69 6.60
C GLY A 102 4.86 4.06 6.70
N THR A 103 4.07 5.05 7.08
CA THR A 103 4.52 6.42 7.35
C THR A 103 5.42 6.46 8.58
N ASP A 104 6.60 7.06 8.45
CA ASP A 104 7.48 7.40 9.58
C ASP A 104 7.06 8.75 10.19
N LEU A 105 6.14 8.72 11.16
CA LEU A 105 5.62 9.91 11.81
C LEU A 105 5.18 9.63 13.24
N ASN A 106 5.81 10.31 14.19
CA ASN A 106 5.34 10.46 15.56
C ASN A 106 4.72 11.85 15.69
N ILE A 107 3.39 11.95 15.71
CA ILE A 107 2.73 13.26 15.75
C ILE A 107 2.87 13.94 17.13
N ASP A 108 3.06 13.16 18.19
CA ASP A 108 3.15 13.66 19.57
C ASP A 108 4.49 14.36 19.85
N GLU A 109 5.53 14.04 19.07
CA GLU A 109 6.86 14.67 19.11
C GLU A 109 7.05 15.78 18.06
N THR A 110 6.00 16.14 17.32
CA THR A 110 6.02 17.20 16.31
C THR A 110 4.69 17.96 16.25
N THR A 111 4.45 18.70 15.16
CA THR A 111 3.14 19.31 14.88
C THR A 111 2.72 18.98 13.46
N TRP A 112 1.43 19.12 13.15
CA TRP A 112 0.94 18.94 11.78
C TRP A 112 1.62 19.88 10.77
N ASP A 113 1.87 21.15 11.14
CA ASP A 113 2.59 22.08 10.26
C ASP A 113 4.06 21.65 10.07
N ALA A 114 4.77 21.41 11.17
CA ALA A 114 6.18 21.00 11.12
C ALA A 114 6.39 19.68 10.36
N SER A 115 5.50 18.70 10.54
CA SER A 115 5.58 17.41 9.86
C SER A 115 5.30 17.48 8.36
N THR A 116 4.57 18.49 7.88
CA THR A 116 4.42 18.74 6.43
C THR A 116 5.56 19.55 5.82
N ARG A 117 6.37 20.20 6.67
CA ARG A 117 7.52 21.02 6.26
C ARG A 117 8.82 20.25 6.32
N THR A 118 9.11 19.60 7.43
CA THR A 118 10.42 18.98 7.72
C THR A 118 10.23 17.56 8.28
N GLY A 119 9.17 16.88 7.83
CA GLY A 119 8.85 15.51 8.21
C GLY A 119 9.78 14.49 7.58
N SER A 120 9.53 13.22 7.91
CA SER A 120 10.28 12.12 7.30
C SER A 120 10.03 12.07 5.79
N ARG A 121 11.10 11.80 5.05
CA ARG A 121 11.10 11.63 3.59
C ARG A 121 11.26 10.16 3.18
N GLY A 122 11.12 9.27 4.16
CA GLY A 122 11.23 7.85 3.98
C GLY A 122 9.99 7.09 4.41
N ILE A 123 9.96 5.83 3.99
CA ILE A 123 8.96 4.85 4.40
C ILE A 123 9.62 3.81 5.30
N LEU A 124 8.91 3.39 6.33
CA LEU A 124 9.30 2.22 7.09
C LEU A 124 8.97 0.96 6.27
N VAL A 125 9.84 -0.05 6.34
CA VAL A 125 9.67 -1.34 5.64
C VAL A 125 10.05 -2.48 6.58
N TRP A 126 9.19 -3.49 6.66
CA TRP A 126 9.49 -4.81 7.24
C TRP A 126 9.17 -5.89 6.22
N GLU A 127 9.74 -7.08 6.41
CA GLU A 127 9.43 -8.24 5.58
C GLU A 127 9.20 -9.51 6.39
N SER A 128 8.39 -10.40 5.83
CA SER A 128 8.07 -11.71 6.39
C SER A 128 7.96 -12.76 5.27
N THR A 129 8.37 -14.00 5.55
CA THR A 129 8.17 -15.16 4.65
C THR A 129 7.07 -16.10 5.14
N ASP A 130 6.42 -15.78 6.25
CA ASP A 130 5.42 -16.64 6.90
C ASP A 130 4.19 -15.87 7.43
N LEU A 131 4.13 -14.54 7.27
CA LEU A 131 3.15 -13.59 7.86
C LEU A 131 3.18 -13.48 9.39
N ILE A 132 4.03 -14.22 10.06
CA ILE A 132 4.09 -14.32 11.53
C ILE A 132 5.33 -13.59 12.05
N THR A 133 6.48 -13.92 11.48
CA THR A 133 7.77 -13.39 11.88
C THR A 133 8.15 -12.25 10.95
N TRP A 134 8.24 -11.05 11.51
CA TRP A 134 8.59 -9.83 10.79
C TRP A 134 10.00 -9.37 11.17
N THR A 135 10.82 -9.10 10.16
CA THR A 135 12.25 -8.79 10.34
C THR A 135 12.70 -7.70 9.37
N ASN A 136 13.99 -7.38 9.42
CA ASN A 136 14.67 -6.46 8.49
C ASN A 136 13.99 -5.08 8.40
N GLU A 137 13.74 -4.46 9.56
CA GLU A 137 13.27 -3.07 9.62
C GLU A 137 14.23 -2.14 8.85
N ARG A 138 13.67 -1.33 7.94
CA ARG A 138 14.39 -0.31 7.17
C ARG A 138 13.58 0.98 7.19
N LEU A 139 14.28 2.12 7.21
CA LEU A 139 13.72 3.41 6.83
C LEU A 139 14.33 3.79 5.47
N VAL A 140 13.54 3.65 4.40
CA VAL A 140 14.01 3.88 3.03
C VAL A 140 13.58 5.27 2.58
N VAL A 141 14.55 6.16 2.34
CA VAL A 141 14.29 7.51 1.82
C VAL A 141 13.88 7.41 0.35
N VAL A 142 12.70 7.92 0.01
CA VAL A 142 12.11 7.82 -1.34
C VAL A 142 11.88 9.18 -1.99
N GLU A 143 12.08 10.28 -1.27
CA GLU A 143 11.97 11.64 -1.80
C GLU A 143 13.19 12.52 -1.50
N GLY A 144 13.39 13.52 -2.36
CA GLY A 144 14.52 14.46 -2.31
C GLY A 144 14.39 15.55 -1.24
N ASP A 145 15.39 16.44 -1.17
CA ASP A 145 15.48 17.47 -0.11
C ASP A 145 14.37 18.53 -0.18
N THR A 146 13.75 18.74 -1.34
CA THR A 146 12.63 19.69 -1.50
C THR A 146 11.29 19.15 -0.98
N ALA A 147 11.20 17.85 -0.66
CA ALA A 147 9.98 17.26 -0.14
C ALA A 147 9.85 17.57 1.36
N GLY A 148 8.65 17.98 1.77
CA GLY A 148 8.34 18.24 3.16
C GLY A 148 7.99 16.97 3.95
N MET A 149 7.46 15.94 3.28
CA MET A 149 7.10 14.66 3.90
C MET A 149 6.84 13.54 2.87
N VAL A 150 6.77 12.31 3.38
CA VAL A 150 6.29 11.10 2.67
C VAL A 150 5.28 10.40 3.57
N TRP A 151 4.00 10.39 3.17
CA TRP A 151 2.89 9.86 3.98
C TRP A 151 2.04 8.84 3.23
N ALA A 152 1.40 7.94 4.00
CA ALA A 152 0.46 6.91 3.55
C ALA A 152 0.97 6.09 2.35
N PRO A 153 2.12 5.41 2.49
CA PRO A 153 2.66 4.63 1.39
C PRO A 153 1.83 3.34 1.18
N ASP A 154 1.51 3.05 -0.07
CA ASP A 154 0.92 1.78 -0.48
C ASP A 154 1.50 1.37 -1.85
N ALA A 155 1.24 0.15 -2.29
CA ALA A 155 1.82 -0.37 -3.53
C ALA A 155 0.90 -1.32 -4.28
N ILE A 156 0.95 -1.23 -5.60
CA ILE A 156 0.32 -2.19 -6.52
C ILE A 156 1.38 -2.77 -7.46
N PHE A 157 1.27 -4.06 -7.78
CA PHE A 157 2.15 -4.68 -8.76
C PHE A 157 1.76 -4.27 -10.18
N ASP A 158 2.68 -3.63 -10.92
CA ASP A 158 2.51 -3.33 -12.33
C ASP A 158 3.12 -4.46 -13.17
N ALA A 159 2.25 -5.29 -13.76
CA ALA A 159 2.66 -6.41 -14.60
C ALA A 159 3.41 -5.97 -15.88
N ALA A 160 3.17 -4.76 -16.39
CA ALA A 160 3.87 -4.24 -17.57
C ALA A 160 5.33 -3.87 -17.25
N GLN A 161 5.61 -3.41 -16.03
CA GLN A 161 6.97 -3.12 -15.56
C GLN A 161 7.61 -4.32 -14.84
N ASN A 162 6.82 -5.30 -14.40
CA ASN A 162 7.23 -6.39 -13.53
C ASN A 162 7.88 -5.87 -12.23
N GLN A 163 7.29 -4.82 -11.66
CA GLN A 163 7.73 -4.11 -10.47
C GLN A 163 6.51 -3.61 -9.68
N PHE A 164 6.70 -3.31 -8.40
CA PHE A 164 5.72 -2.59 -7.61
C PHE A 164 5.76 -1.10 -7.94
N LEU A 165 4.61 -0.54 -8.29
CA LEU A 165 4.37 0.89 -8.24
C LEU A 165 4.05 1.23 -6.79
N VAL A 166 5.02 1.83 -6.09
CA VAL A 166 4.84 2.32 -4.71
C VAL A 166 4.50 3.79 -4.80
N HIS A 167 3.49 4.23 -4.06
CA HIS A 167 3.02 5.61 -4.08
C HIS A 167 2.78 6.16 -2.68
N TRP A 168 2.85 7.47 -2.54
CA TRP A 168 2.71 8.19 -1.27
C TRP A 168 2.25 9.64 -1.51
N ALA A 169 1.76 10.28 -0.46
CA ALA A 169 1.46 11.71 -0.45
C ALA A 169 2.70 12.52 -0.07
N SER A 170 2.91 13.66 -0.73
CA SER A 170 4.02 14.59 -0.45
C SER A 170 3.65 16.02 -0.81
N LYS A 171 4.41 16.99 -0.28
CA LYS A 171 4.30 18.43 -0.58
C LYS A 171 5.71 18.98 -0.74
N PHE A 172 5.90 19.94 -1.65
CA PHE A 172 7.22 20.41 -2.02
C PHE A 172 7.44 21.89 -1.69
N TYR A 173 8.70 22.25 -1.49
CA TYR A 173 9.19 23.60 -1.23
C TYR A 173 10.24 23.99 -2.28
N ALA A 174 10.58 25.27 -2.33
CA ALA A 174 11.52 25.77 -3.32
C ALA A 174 12.96 25.30 -3.01
N GLU A 175 13.75 25.02 -4.06
CA GLU A 175 15.16 24.61 -3.90
C GLU A 175 16.02 25.64 -3.15
N ASP A 176 15.64 26.93 -3.20
CA ASP A 176 16.30 28.02 -2.50
C ASP A 176 15.73 28.30 -1.09
N ASP A 177 14.78 27.48 -0.62
CA ASP A 177 14.26 27.46 0.76
C ASP A 177 14.56 26.11 1.44
N PRO A 178 15.83 25.76 1.69
CA PRO A 178 16.20 24.44 2.24
C PRO A 178 15.68 24.17 3.65
N GLU A 179 15.21 25.19 4.36
CA GLU A 179 14.63 25.08 5.71
C GLU A 179 13.08 25.03 5.67
N HIS A 180 12.47 25.07 4.48
CA HIS A 180 11.03 25.01 4.25
C HIS A 180 10.23 26.05 5.09
N THR A 181 10.79 27.25 5.20
CA THR A 181 10.24 28.36 6.00
C THR A 181 9.23 29.20 5.23
N GLY A 182 9.31 29.18 3.90
CA GLY A 182 8.38 29.85 3.00
C GLY A 182 7.11 29.05 2.75
N ASP A 183 6.35 29.49 1.75
CA ASP A 183 5.19 28.76 1.29
C ASP A 183 5.62 27.54 0.46
N ALA A 184 4.85 26.47 0.56
CA ALA A 184 5.03 25.31 -0.29
C ALA A 184 4.78 25.69 -1.76
N THR A 185 5.56 25.09 -2.67
CA THR A 185 5.41 25.25 -4.12
C THR A 185 4.25 24.42 -4.67
N THR A 186 3.80 23.42 -3.92
CA THR A 186 2.66 22.57 -4.26
C THR A 186 1.68 22.44 -3.09
N ASN A 187 0.45 22.06 -3.40
CA ASN A 187 -0.40 21.37 -2.43
C ASN A 187 0.12 19.95 -2.19
N VAL A 188 -0.57 19.17 -1.35
CA VAL A 188 -0.26 17.74 -1.22
C VAL A 188 -0.60 17.04 -2.54
N VAL A 189 0.39 16.37 -3.13
CA VAL A 189 0.29 15.61 -4.39
C VAL A 189 0.57 14.15 -4.10
N LEU A 190 0.12 13.27 -4.98
CA LEU A 190 0.48 11.84 -4.94
C LEU A 190 1.66 11.60 -5.85
N ARG A 191 2.70 10.99 -5.29
CA ARG A 191 3.98 10.65 -5.90
C ARG A 191 4.08 9.15 -6.04
N TYR A 192 4.96 8.67 -6.91
CA TYR A 192 5.23 7.25 -7.05
C TYR A 192 6.67 6.97 -7.49
N ALA A 193 7.16 5.77 -7.19
CA ALA A 193 8.39 5.19 -7.74
C ALA A 193 8.22 3.68 -7.90
N TYR A 194 9.06 3.08 -8.75
CA TYR A 194 9.10 1.63 -8.93
C TYR A 194 10.16 0.97 -8.06
N THR A 195 9.83 -0.20 -7.53
CA THR A 195 10.78 -1.10 -6.85
C THR A 195 10.41 -2.55 -7.10
N SER A 196 11.39 -3.46 -7.00
CA SER A 196 11.15 -4.90 -6.96
C SER A 196 11.36 -5.51 -5.57
N ASP A 197 11.98 -4.76 -4.65
CA ASP A 197 12.53 -5.30 -3.41
C ASP A 197 12.25 -4.44 -2.16
N PHE A 198 11.65 -3.25 -2.33
CA PHE A 198 11.43 -2.28 -1.25
C PHE A 198 12.73 -1.88 -0.54
N GLU A 199 13.84 -1.87 -1.29
CA GLU A 199 15.15 -1.36 -0.87
C GLU A 199 15.66 -0.34 -1.87
N THR A 200 15.60 -0.65 -3.16
CA THR A 200 16.00 0.26 -4.24
C THR A 200 14.78 0.76 -5.00
N PHE A 201 14.68 2.08 -5.12
CA PHE A 201 13.59 2.76 -5.82
C PHE A 201 14.10 3.49 -7.05
N SER A 202 13.26 3.57 -8.09
CA SER A 202 13.47 4.52 -9.18
C SER A 202 13.38 5.96 -8.67
N GLU A 203 13.80 6.92 -9.48
CA GLU A 203 13.50 8.32 -9.22
C GLU A 203 11.97 8.53 -9.14
N PRO A 204 11.46 9.26 -8.14
CA PRO A 204 10.03 9.46 -7.98
C PRO A 204 9.46 10.44 -8.99
N ALA A 205 8.21 10.20 -9.41
CA ALA A 205 7.46 11.06 -10.31
C ALA A 205 6.07 11.40 -9.74
N THR A 206 5.44 12.44 -10.27
CA THR A 206 4.08 12.84 -9.85
C THR A 206 3.06 11.93 -10.51
N TYR A 207 2.16 11.36 -9.71
CA TYR A 207 1.05 10.55 -10.16
C TYR A 207 -0.27 11.33 -10.23
N ILE A 208 -0.61 12.07 -9.16
CA ILE A 208 -1.79 12.94 -9.12
C ILE A 208 -1.39 14.30 -8.56
N ASP A 209 -1.69 15.35 -9.32
CA ASP A 209 -1.61 16.74 -8.89
C ASP A 209 -2.88 17.46 -9.34
N LYS A 210 -3.62 18.03 -8.38
CA LYS A 210 -4.87 18.77 -8.63
C LYS A 210 -4.64 20.29 -8.69
N GLY A 211 -3.39 20.75 -8.53
CA GLY A 211 -3.01 22.17 -8.55
C GLY A 211 -3.47 22.89 -7.29
N ASP A 212 -4.70 23.40 -7.31
CA ASP A 212 -5.22 24.32 -6.29
C ASP A 212 -5.68 23.62 -4.99
N THR A 213 -5.80 22.29 -5.00
CA THR A 213 -6.19 21.49 -3.83
C THR A 213 -5.27 20.29 -3.61
N GLY A 214 -5.25 19.78 -2.38
CA GLY A 214 -4.46 18.61 -2.00
C GLY A 214 -5.21 17.29 -2.18
N VAL A 215 -4.44 16.23 -2.42
CA VAL A 215 -4.89 14.83 -2.44
C VAL A 215 -3.96 13.96 -1.62
N LEU A 216 -4.48 12.90 -1.03
CA LEU A 216 -3.72 12.00 -0.14
C LEU A 216 -4.33 10.59 -0.11
N ASP A 217 -3.63 9.65 0.52
CA ASP A 217 -4.11 8.31 0.83
C ASP A 217 -4.63 7.54 -0.39
N LEU A 218 -3.79 7.46 -1.43
CA LEU A 218 -4.13 6.69 -2.61
C LEU A 218 -4.20 5.20 -2.28
N SER A 219 -5.09 4.48 -2.95
CA SER A 219 -5.10 3.04 -3.03
C SER A 219 -5.76 2.58 -4.32
N PHE A 220 -5.54 1.32 -4.69
CA PHE A 220 -6.04 0.75 -5.94
C PHE A 220 -6.84 -0.53 -5.72
N LEU A 221 -7.88 -0.70 -6.52
CA LEU A 221 -8.54 -1.98 -6.74
C LEU A 221 -8.43 -2.35 -8.21
N GLN A 222 -7.72 -3.43 -8.49
CA GLN A 222 -7.67 -4.00 -9.84
C GLN A 222 -8.97 -4.76 -10.13
N VAL A 223 -9.64 -4.43 -11.23
CA VAL A 223 -10.89 -5.07 -11.69
C VAL A 223 -10.59 -6.16 -12.70
N ASP A 224 -9.67 -5.88 -13.63
CA ASP A 224 -9.12 -6.84 -14.59
C ASP A 224 -7.70 -6.39 -15.01
N ASP A 225 -7.12 -7.02 -16.04
CA ASP A 225 -5.75 -6.73 -16.50
C ASP A 225 -5.52 -5.26 -16.90
N ASN A 226 -6.56 -4.53 -17.33
CA ASN A 226 -6.46 -3.14 -17.79
C ASN A 226 -7.39 -2.18 -17.04
N THR A 227 -8.38 -2.70 -16.32
CA THR A 227 -9.34 -1.88 -15.57
C THR A 227 -8.93 -1.78 -14.11
N PHE A 228 -8.79 -0.53 -13.65
CA PHE A 228 -8.44 -0.21 -12.27
C PHE A 228 -9.42 0.83 -11.75
N VAL A 229 -9.77 0.71 -10.47
CA VAL A 229 -10.37 1.80 -9.69
C VAL A 229 -9.33 2.30 -8.72
N ARG A 230 -9.19 3.60 -8.57
CA ARG A 230 -8.36 4.21 -7.53
C ARG A 230 -9.24 5.01 -6.58
N TYR A 231 -8.87 4.97 -5.31
CA TYR A 231 -9.53 5.71 -4.24
C TYR A 231 -8.49 6.61 -3.58
N TYR A 232 -8.90 7.82 -3.19
CA TYR A 232 -8.03 8.75 -2.47
C TYR A 232 -8.86 9.81 -1.75
N GLY A 233 -8.26 10.45 -0.73
CA GLY A 233 -8.81 11.65 -0.12
C GLY A 233 -8.63 12.86 -1.03
N ASP A 234 -9.72 13.57 -1.33
CA ASP A 234 -9.72 14.79 -2.14
C ASP A 234 -10.19 15.97 -1.28
N ASN A 235 -9.28 16.92 -1.00
CA ASN A 235 -9.58 18.08 -0.17
C ASN A 235 -10.64 19.00 -0.80
N ALA A 236 -10.79 19.01 -2.13
CA ALA A 236 -11.83 19.78 -2.80
C ALA A 236 -13.21 19.17 -2.57
N ALA A 237 -13.29 17.83 -2.59
CA ALA A 237 -14.51 17.09 -2.34
C ALA A 237 -14.84 16.97 -0.83
N GLY A 238 -13.83 17.13 0.04
CA GLY A 238 -13.97 17.02 1.50
C GLY A 238 -14.06 15.57 1.99
N GLY A 239 -13.53 14.62 1.23
CA GLY A 239 -13.60 13.20 1.58
C GLY A 239 -13.07 12.28 0.49
N ILE A 240 -13.46 11.01 0.57
CA ILE A 240 -13.00 9.96 -0.33
C ILE A 240 -13.70 10.06 -1.67
N VAL A 241 -12.93 9.94 -2.76
CA VAL A 241 -13.43 9.86 -4.14
C VAL A 241 -12.98 8.56 -4.78
N ALA A 242 -13.65 8.17 -5.87
CA ALA A 242 -13.19 7.12 -6.77
C ALA A 242 -12.94 7.67 -8.16
N GLU A 243 -11.97 7.11 -8.86
CA GLU A 243 -11.79 7.30 -10.30
C GLU A 243 -11.51 5.94 -10.96
N VAL A 244 -11.97 5.77 -12.19
CA VAL A 244 -11.89 4.51 -12.95
C VAL A 244 -11.03 4.72 -14.20
N SER A 245 -10.12 3.79 -14.48
CA SER A 245 -9.45 3.69 -15.77
C SER A 245 -9.70 2.32 -16.37
N THR A 246 -9.95 2.28 -17.68
CA THR A 246 -10.05 1.04 -18.50
C THR A 246 -8.81 0.86 -19.39
N SER A 247 -7.76 1.63 -19.14
CA SER A 247 -6.55 1.71 -19.98
C SER A 247 -5.26 1.60 -19.17
N GLY A 248 -5.31 0.95 -18.01
CA GLY A 248 -4.17 0.70 -17.13
C GLY A 248 -3.92 1.79 -16.09
N LEU A 249 -2.89 1.59 -15.27
CA LEU A 249 -2.51 2.47 -14.15
C LEU A 249 -2.21 3.92 -14.61
N PHE A 250 -1.62 4.10 -15.79
CA PHE A 250 -1.33 5.44 -16.36
C PHE A 250 -2.32 5.85 -17.45
N GLY A 251 -3.50 5.22 -17.46
CA GLY A 251 -4.57 5.51 -18.40
C GLY A 251 -5.32 6.80 -18.12
N THR A 252 -6.36 7.05 -18.92
CA THR A 252 -7.33 8.11 -18.61
C THR A 252 -8.16 7.68 -17.40
N TRP A 253 -8.33 8.59 -16.43
CA TRP A 253 -9.11 8.38 -15.22
C TRP A 253 -10.40 9.20 -15.26
N GLU A 254 -11.54 8.54 -15.05
CA GLU A 254 -12.87 9.15 -15.03
C GLU A 254 -13.48 9.06 -13.64
N ARG A 255 -14.09 10.15 -13.16
CA ARG A 255 -14.75 10.21 -11.86
C ARG A 255 -16.25 9.89 -12.02
N PRO A 256 -16.76 8.75 -11.51
CA PRO A 256 -18.16 8.37 -11.68
C PRO A 256 -19.12 9.12 -10.72
N THR A 257 -18.65 9.54 -9.56
CA THR A 257 -19.43 10.24 -8.51
C THR A 257 -18.60 11.33 -7.84
N ASP A 258 -19.27 12.33 -7.24
CA ASP A 258 -18.58 13.49 -6.65
C ASP A 258 -17.74 13.13 -5.41
N VAL A 259 -18.32 12.37 -4.48
CA VAL A 259 -17.69 11.93 -3.22
C VAL A 259 -18.37 10.66 -2.72
N ILE A 260 -17.60 9.71 -2.21
CA ILE A 260 -18.09 8.48 -1.59
C ILE A 260 -18.52 8.75 -0.15
N ALA A 261 -17.64 9.35 0.65
CA ALA A 261 -17.88 9.63 2.05
C ALA A 261 -17.10 10.88 2.50
N THR A 262 -17.78 11.82 3.17
CA THR A 262 -17.18 13.07 3.67
C THR A 262 -16.60 12.89 5.07
N ASN A 263 -15.53 13.62 5.38
CA ASN A 263 -14.77 13.53 6.64
C ASN A 263 -14.07 12.17 6.88
N TYR A 264 -13.91 11.37 5.83
CA TYR A 264 -13.12 10.13 5.86
C TYR A 264 -11.81 10.31 5.09
N GLU A 265 -10.77 9.62 5.54
CA GLU A 265 -9.45 9.49 4.93
C GLU A 265 -9.06 8.00 4.84
N GLY A 266 -7.87 7.68 4.35
CA GLY A 266 -7.35 6.32 4.31
C GLY A 266 -8.23 5.25 3.64
N PRO A 267 -8.68 5.45 2.39
CA PRO A 267 -9.48 4.46 1.69
C PRO A 267 -8.63 3.23 1.35
N TYR A 268 -9.07 2.04 1.72
CA TYR A 268 -8.42 0.79 1.29
C TYR A 268 -9.45 -0.23 0.77
N PRO A 269 -9.45 -0.52 -0.55
CA PRO A 269 -10.41 -1.41 -1.16
C PRO A 269 -9.95 -2.87 -1.14
N TYR A 270 -10.90 -3.81 -1.08
CA TYR A 270 -10.62 -5.24 -1.29
C TYR A 270 -11.87 -5.96 -1.79
N TRP A 271 -11.66 -7.02 -2.58
CA TRP A 271 -12.74 -7.86 -3.12
C TRP A 271 -13.31 -8.78 -2.04
N ASP A 272 -14.60 -9.10 -2.17
CA ASP A 272 -15.21 -10.22 -1.48
C ASP A 272 -14.70 -11.55 -2.07
N ASN A 273 -14.26 -12.47 -1.21
CA ASN A 273 -13.75 -13.79 -1.55
C ASN A 273 -14.84 -14.73 -2.11
N GLU A 274 -16.11 -14.56 -1.74
CA GLU A 274 -17.22 -15.47 -2.05
C GLU A 274 -18.25 -14.86 -3.00
N VAL A 275 -18.50 -13.55 -2.92
CA VAL A 275 -19.55 -12.87 -3.68
C VAL A 275 -18.97 -12.08 -4.84
N ASP A 276 -19.10 -12.62 -6.05
CA ASP A 276 -18.64 -11.97 -7.28
C ASP A 276 -19.19 -10.54 -7.45
N GLY A 277 -18.30 -9.60 -7.75
CA GLY A 277 -18.61 -8.18 -7.94
C GLY A 277 -18.79 -7.37 -6.65
N THR A 278 -18.86 -8.03 -5.49
CA THR A 278 -18.89 -7.34 -4.20
C THR A 278 -17.48 -6.92 -3.80
N ALA A 279 -17.35 -5.67 -3.36
CA ALA A 279 -16.11 -5.16 -2.79
C ALA A 279 -16.40 -4.33 -1.55
N TYR A 280 -15.37 -4.23 -0.72
CA TYR A 280 -15.34 -3.46 0.50
C TYR A 280 -14.37 -2.31 0.37
N LEU A 281 -14.63 -1.25 1.12
CA LEU A 281 -13.73 -0.11 1.28
C LEU A 281 -13.65 0.20 2.77
N LEU A 282 -12.47 0.07 3.37
CA LEU A 282 -12.23 0.61 4.71
C LEU A 282 -11.85 2.08 4.57
N SER A 283 -12.36 2.94 5.45
CA SER A 283 -11.94 4.34 5.49
C SER A 283 -11.95 4.87 6.92
N ASP A 284 -10.94 5.64 7.28
CA ASP A 284 -10.73 6.18 8.63
C ASP A 284 -11.52 7.46 8.83
N LEU A 285 -12.37 7.51 9.85
CA LEU A 285 -13.09 8.75 10.17
C LEU A 285 -12.12 9.77 10.77
N VAL A 286 -12.10 10.99 10.26
CA VAL A 286 -11.20 12.04 10.76
C VAL A 286 -11.80 12.69 12.02
N GLY A 287 -10.95 13.01 13.00
CA GLY A 287 -11.30 13.83 14.17
C GLY A 287 -11.50 13.06 15.47
N GLY A 288 -12.33 13.59 16.38
CA GLY A 288 -12.43 13.09 17.76
C GLY A 288 -13.14 11.73 17.93
N SER A 289 -13.72 11.17 16.87
CA SER A 289 -14.36 9.85 16.84
C SER A 289 -13.69 8.94 15.82
N ALA A 290 -12.35 9.06 15.72
CA ALA A 290 -11.55 8.39 14.70
C ALA A 290 -11.65 6.87 14.72
N GLY A 291 -11.20 6.27 13.62
CA GLY A 291 -11.16 4.83 13.41
C GLY A 291 -11.86 4.40 12.13
N LEU A 292 -11.49 3.25 11.63
CA LEU A 292 -12.01 2.68 10.39
C LEU A 292 -13.52 2.45 10.46
N ARG A 293 -14.18 2.61 9.31
CA ARG A 293 -15.52 2.12 9.00
C ARG A 293 -15.47 1.36 7.68
N ALA A 294 -16.29 0.33 7.58
CA ALA A 294 -16.43 -0.43 6.35
C ALA A 294 -17.54 0.13 5.48
N PHE A 295 -17.33 0.13 4.18
CA PHE A 295 -18.32 0.42 3.17
C PHE A 295 -18.37 -0.73 2.16
N VAL A 296 -19.52 -0.94 1.53
CA VAL A 296 -19.78 -2.06 0.62
C VAL A 296 -20.32 -1.55 -0.71
N THR A 297 -19.91 -2.17 -1.80
CA THR A 297 -20.49 -1.97 -3.13
C THR A 297 -20.61 -3.30 -3.88
N THR A 298 -21.52 -3.35 -4.85
CA THR A 298 -21.61 -4.42 -5.85
C THR A 298 -21.23 -3.95 -7.26
N ASP A 299 -20.80 -2.69 -7.39
CA ASP A 299 -20.28 -2.09 -8.61
C ASP A 299 -19.22 -1.05 -8.26
N VAL A 300 -17.97 -1.48 -8.23
CA VAL A 300 -16.80 -0.63 -7.92
C VAL A 300 -16.60 0.50 -8.93
N THR A 301 -17.11 0.36 -10.15
CA THR A 301 -16.99 1.38 -11.20
C THR A 301 -18.01 2.50 -11.08
N SER A 302 -19.06 2.28 -10.26
CA SER A 302 -20.08 3.30 -9.99
C SER A 302 -19.62 4.39 -9.03
N GLY A 303 -18.54 4.18 -8.27
CA GLY A 303 -18.14 5.07 -7.17
C GLY A 303 -19.22 5.24 -6.09
N THR A 304 -20.16 4.30 -5.98
CA THR A 304 -21.22 4.31 -4.96
C THR A 304 -20.97 3.20 -3.96
N PHE A 305 -20.87 3.57 -2.69
CA PHE A 305 -20.70 2.64 -1.59
C PHE A 305 -21.72 2.93 -0.48
N THR A 306 -22.14 1.88 0.23
CA THR A 306 -23.01 1.97 1.40
C THR A 306 -22.21 1.63 2.64
N GLN A 307 -22.22 2.51 3.65
CA GLN A 307 -21.54 2.23 4.91
C GLN A 307 -22.21 1.05 5.63
N ASP A 308 -21.39 0.09 6.07
CA ASP A 308 -21.82 -0.97 6.98
C ASP A 308 -21.75 -0.45 8.42
N THR A 309 -22.93 -0.19 9.00
CA THR A 309 -23.07 0.29 10.38
C THR A 309 -23.34 -0.83 11.37
N SER A 310 -23.30 -2.10 10.94
CA SER A 310 -23.59 -3.26 11.79
C SER A 310 -22.36 -3.77 12.55
N VAL A 311 -21.17 -3.37 12.11
CA VAL A 311 -19.87 -3.73 12.69
C VAL A 311 -19.18 -2.51 13.28
N ASP A 312 -18.41 -2.71 14.35
CA ASP A 312 -17.55 -1.67 14.93
C ASP A 312 -16.09 -2.10 14.83
N ILE A 313 -15.37 -1.48 13.90
CA ILE A 313 -13.93 -1.63 13.70
C ILE A 313 -13.19 -0.32 14.00
N SER A 314 -13.80 0.57 14.79
CA SER A 314 -13.22 1.88 15.14
C SER A 314 -11.94 1.79 15.96
N PHE A 315 -11.60 0.62 16.49
CA PHE A 315 -10.32 0.37 17.17
C PHE A 315 -9.12 0.35 16.20
N MET A 316 -9.36 0.21 14.90
CA MET A 316 -8.34 0.23 13.85
C MET A 316 -8.19 1.64 13.26
N ARG A 317 -6.96 2.08 12.97
CA ARG A 317 -6.69 3.27 12.14
C ARG A 317 -6.31 2.87 10.71
N HIS A 318 -6.16 3.86 9.83
CA HIS A 318 -5.77 3.71 8.42
C HIS A 318 -4.76 2.57 8.20
N GLY A 319 -5.17 1.57 7.43
CA GLY A 319 -4.40 0.38 7.17
C GLY A 319 -4.89 -0.35 5.92
N SER A 320 -4.54 -1.63 5.83
CA SER A 320 -4.71 -2.46 4.62
C SER A 320 -5.30 -3.83 4.93
N VAL A 321 -5.75 -4.51 3.88
CA VAL A 321 -6.39 -5.83 3.97
C VAL A 321 -5.76 -6.80 2.98
N LEU A 322 -5.45 -8.02 3.46
CA LEU A 322 -4.93 -9.13 2.66
C LEU A 322 -5.87 -10.34 2.76
N PRO A 323 -6.43 -10.87 1.65
CA PRO A 323 -7.15 -12.14 1.67
C PRO A 323 -6.20 -13.33 1.92
N VAL A 324 -6.55 -14.17 2.90
CA VAL A 324 -5.69 -15.25 3.39
C VAL A 324 -6.23 -16.64 3.07
N THR A 325 -5.31 -17.58 2.83
CA THR A 325 -5.60 -19.02 2.73
C THR A 325 -5.87 -19.64 4.09
N GLN A 326 -6.37 -20.88 4.14
CA GLN A 326 -6.61 -21.58 5.41
C GLN A 326 -5.35 -21.69 6.26
N ASP A 327 -4.22 -22.11 5.69
CA ASP A 327 -2.96 -22.28 6.43
C ASP A 327 -2.48 -20.96 7.04
N GLN A 328 -2.63 -19.85 6.30
CA GLN A 328 -2.29 -18.50 6.77
C GLN A 328 -3.25 -18.05 7.88
N TYR A 329 -4.56 -18.25 7.70
CA TYR A 329 -5.58 -17.90 8.69
C TYR A 329 -5.32 -18.64 10.00
N ASP A 330 -5.09 -19.95 9.93
CA ASP A 330 -4.83 -20.79 11.11
C ASP A 330 -3.55 -20.34 11.83
N ALA A 331 -2.47 -20.07 11.09
CA ALA A 331 -1.21 -19.58 11.66
C ALA A 331 -1.37 -18.21 12.36
N LEU A 332 -2.08 -17.27 11.71
CA LEU A 332 -2.35 -15.94 12.27
C LEU A 332 -3.26 -16.03 13.51
N SER A 333 -4.27 -16.89 13.48
CA SER A 333 -5.20 -17.07 14.61
C SER A 333 -4.53 -17.68 15.85
N ALA A 334 -3.37 -18.32 15.67
CA ALA A 334 -2.60 -18.94 16.74
C ALA A 334 -1.59 -18.02 17.43
N LEU A 335 -1.49 -16.75 16.98
CA LEU A 335 -0.70 -15.69 17.62
C LEU A 335 -1.21 -15.35 19.03
#